data_AF-A0A0T2KWE6-F1
#
_entry.id   AF-A0A0T2KWE6-F1
#
_cell.length_a   1.000
_cell.length_b   1.000
_cell.length_c   1.000
_cell.angle_alpha   90.00
_cell.angle_beta   90.00
_cell.angle_gamma   90.00
#
_symmetry.space_group_name_H-M   'P 1'
#
loop_
_entity.id
_entity.type
_entity.pdbx_description
1 polymer ?
#
loop_
_entity_poly.entity_id
_entity_poly.type
_entity_poly.pdbx_seq_one_letter_code
_entity_poly.pdbx_strand_id
1 'polypeptide(L)'
;MTRRAVIATVAAFTLAGALTGGAVSAVALANDQSGTTVVAVDTSARQAAMGDAKPLGTPFTYAGSGRTVLELGTPPQGATDFIYRLRCLDAGTIVTTLDGDERTRGTTTCDSDAASSAFGGGGGQFRVSGDEAHSLTIESSAQYSIWGTWAAEPAPPIPSAAQTAALADGVVTREEYVTAYQRFSACMSEAGFPLAFVDLDQTVIEYSTTQESETDGASPRCYGREFEQVDGAWQVANEDTSYTAHVMGECLLARGIAPASTLAEKLAQLEAAGVSPMDCQ
;
A
#
# COMPACT_ATOMS: atom_id res chain seq x y z
N MET A 1 -26.68 -29.52 47.68
CA MET A 1 -25.39 -29.22 47.02
C MET A 1 -25.09 -30.33 46.03
N THR A 2 -25.37 -30.13 44.74
CA THR A 2 -25.14 -31.11 43.68
C THR A 2 -24.19 -30.48 42.66
N ARG A 3 -22.95 -30.97 42.63
CA ARG A 3 -21.96 -30.63 41.60
C ARG A 3 -22.38 -31.31 40.30
N ARG A 4 -22.70 -30.55 39.26
CA ARG A 4 -22.80 -31.05 37.88
C ARG A 4 -21.47 -30.79 37.18
N ALA A 5 -20.85 -31.86 36.70
CA ALA A 5 -19.69 -31.80 35.84
C ALA A 5 -20.13 -31.37 34.43
N VAL A 6 -19.48 -30.34 33.88
CA VAL A 6 -19.59 -29.97 32.48
C VAL A 6 -18.49 -30.71 31.73
N ILE A 7 -18.88 -31.62 30.85
CA ILE A 7 -17.98 -32.31 29.93
C ILE A 7 -17.96 -31.49 28.66
N ALA A 8 -16.81 -30.90 28.32
CA ALA A 8 -16.58 -30.19 27.07
C ALA A 8 -16.19 -31.21 25.98
N THR A 9 -17.02 -31.34 24.96
CA THR A 9 -16.76 -32.19 23.80
C THR A 9 -15.89 -31.42 22.79
N VAL A 10 -14.65 -31.86 22.61
CA VAL A 10 -13.78 -31.38 21.52
C VAL A 10 -14.18 -32.12 20.25
N ALA A 11 -14.88 -31.45 19.34
CA ALA A 11 -15.17 -31.97 18.01
C ALA A 11 -13.99 -31.63 17.07
N ALA A 12 -13.17 -32.63 16.76
CA ALA A 12 -12.12 -32.50 15.76
C ALA A 12 -12.72 -32.70 14.36
N PHE A 13 -12.73 -31.64 13.53
CA PHE A 13 -13.01 -31.75 12.10
C PHE A 13 -11.71 -32.03 11.35
N THR A 14 -11.46 -33.29 11.00
CA THR A 14 -10.41 -33.66 10.05
C THR A 14 -10.95 -33.55 8.63
N LEU A 15 -10.76 -32.40 8.00
CA LEU A 15 -10.90 -32.25 6.56
C LEU A 15 -9.61 -32.73 5.89
N ALA A 16 -9.69 -33.90 5.23
CA ALA A 16 -8.61 -34.45 4.41
C ALA A 16 -8.54 -33.69 3.08
N GLY A 17 -7.69 -32.67 3.02
CA GLY A 17 -7.27 -32.02 1.79
C GLY A 17 -5.75 -31.90 1.78
N ALA A 18 -5.06 -32.88 1.18
CA ALA A 18 -3.63 -32.83 0.96
C ALA A 18 -3.32 -31.90 -0.22
N LEU A 19 -3.22 -30.61 0.07
CA LEU A 19 -2.50 -29.61 -0.72
C LEU A 19 -1.55 -28.93 0.25
N THR A 20 -0.30 -28.72 -0.14
CA THR A 20 0.79 -28.16 0.67
C THR A 20 0.61 -26.66 1.01
N GLY A 21 -0.62 -26.20 1.21
CA GLY A 21 -0.95 -24.90 1.79
C GLY A 21 -1.26 -25.08 3.27
N GLY A 22 -0.56 -24.34 4.13
CA GLY A 22 -0.74 -24.41 5.59
C GLY A 22 -2.22 -24.28 5.97
N ALA A 23 -2.72 -25.23 6.77
CA ALA A 23 -4.07 -25.14 7.30
C ALA A 23 -4.14 -23.98 8.30
N VAL A 24 -4.85 -22.91 7.94
CA VAL A 24 -5.15 -21.81 8.87
C VAL A 24 -6.03 -22.37 9.99
N SER A 25 -5.50 -22.36 11.20
CA SER A 25 -6.26 -22.77 12.40
C SER A 25 -6.60 -21.51 13.19
N ALA A 26 -7.88 -21.29 13.46
CA ALA A 26 -8.32 -20.18 14.29
C ALA A 26 -8.60 -20.70 15.71
N VAL A 27 -7.93 -20.13 16.71
CA VAL A 27 -8.26 -20.39 18.12
C VAL A 27 -9.11 -19.22 18.61
N ALA A 28 -10.43 -19.43 18.63
CA ALA A 28 -11.36 -18.49 19.27
C ALA A 28 -11.39 -18.76 20.78
N LEU A 29 -10.88 -17.82 21.58
CA LEU A 29 -11.05 -17.87 23.04
C LEU A 29 -12.47 -17.41 23.39
N ALA A 30 -13.42 -18.35 23.24
CA ALA A 30 -14.81 -18.37 23.68
C ALA A 30 -15.69 -17.12 23.38
N ASN A 31 -16.41 -17.18 22.25
CA ASN A 31 -17.86 -16.99 22.25
C ASN A 31 -18.49 -17.75 21.06
N ASP A 32 -19.53 -18.52 21.35
CA ASP A 32 -20.05 -19.62 20.52
C ASP A 32 -21.03 -19.12 19.45
N GLN A 33 -20.55 -18.52 18.35
CA GLN A 33 -21.32 -18.31 17.10
C GLN A 33 -20.39 -18.20 15.87
N SER A 34 -20.07 -19.33 15.23
CA SER A 34 -19.35 -19.35 13.94
C SER A 34 -20.31 -19.83 12.84
N GLY A 35 -20.98 -18.89 12.18
CA GLY A 35 -21.64 -19.14 10.89
C GLY A 35 -20.69 -18.76 9.76
N THR A 36 -20.21 -19.74 9.00
CA THR A 36 -19.32 -19.48 7.85
C THR A 36 -20.15 -18.93 6.69
N THR A 37 -20.20 -17.61 6.52
CA THR A 37 -20.70 -16.99 5.28
C THR A 37 -19.55 -16.90 4.28
N VAL A 38 -19.60 -17.70 3.21
CA VAL A 38 -18.67 -17.60 2.09
C VAL A 38 -19.05 -16.37 1.27
N VAL A 39 -18.43 -15.22 1.56
CA VAL A 39 -18.48 -14.06 0.66
C VAL A 39 -17.60 -14.36 -0.56
N ALA A 40 -18.08 -14.01 -1.76
CA ALA A 40 -17.37 -14.26 -3.02
C ALA A 40 -15.93 -13.70 -2.97
N VAL A 41 -14.97 -14.62 -2.90
CA VAL A 41 -13.54 -14.40 -2.64
C VAL A 41 -12.85 -13.60 -3.77
N ASP A 42 -13.36 -13.68 -4.99
CA ASP A 42 -12.63 -13.27 -6.20
C ASP A 42 -12.46 -11.74 -6.35
N THR A 43 -13.51 -10.96 -6.09
CA THR A 43 -13.44 -9.49 -6.15
C THR A 43 -12.68 -8.89 -4.97
N SER A 44 -12.81 -9.50 -3.78
CA SER A 44 -12.10 -9.03 -2.59
C SER A 44 -10.61 -9.29 -2.68
N ALA A 45 -10.19 -10.43 -3.26
CA ALA A 45 -8.79 -10.77 -3.45
C ALA A 45 -8.06 -9.79 -4.37
N ARG A 46 -8.68 -9.44 -5.50
CA ARG A 46 -8.12 -8.48 -6.47
C ARG A 46 -8.04 -7.05 -5.92
N GLN A 47 -8.97 -6.66 -5.04
CA GLN A 47 -8.97 -5.34 -4.41
C GLN A 47 -8.03 -5.25 -3.21
N ALA A 48 -7.79 -6.38 -2.55
CA ALA A 48 -6.94 -6.45 -1.36
C ALA A 48 -5.46 -6.58 -1.71
N ALA A 49 -5.12 -7.33 -2.77
CA ALA A 49 -3.80 -7.30 -3.37
C ALA A 49 -3.59 -5.89 -3.95
N MET A 50 -2.96 -5.00 -3.18
CA MET A 50 -2.62 -3.67 -3.64
C MET A 50 -1.61 -3.82 -4.79
N GLY A 51 -1.96 -3.33 -5.99
CA GLY A 51 -1.10 -3.35 -7.16
C GLY A 51 -0.92 -4.75 -7.78
N ASP A 52 0.25 -4.97 -8.39
CA ASP A 52 0.62 -6.22 -9.08
C ASP A 52 1.02 -7.37 -8.12
N ALA A 53 0.69 -7.27 -6.83
CA ALA A 53 1.02 -8.29 -5.84
C ALA A 53 0.38 -9.61 -6.22
N LYS A 54 1.19 -10.68 -6.28
CA LYS A 54 0.71 -11.99 -6.71
C LYS A 54 0.34 -12.82 -5.48
N PRO A 55 -0.95 -13.16 -5.28
CA PRO A 55 -1.34 -14.07 -4.21
C PRO A 55 -0.58 -15.39 -4.33
N LEU A 56 -0.03 -15.86 -3.22
CA LEU A 56 0.66 -17.13 -3.11
C LEU A 56 -0.12 -18.06 -2.18
N GLY A 57 -0.30 -19.30 -2.61
CA GLY A 57 -1.10 -20.29 -1.88
C GLY A 57 -2.60 -20.06 -2.05
N THR A 58 -3.38 -20.59 -1.11
CA THR A 58 -4.84 -20.48 -1.11
C THR A 58 -5.26 -19.37 -0.14
N PRO A 59 -5.91 -18.30 -0.62
CA PRO A 59 -6.46 -17.29 0.27
C PRO A 59 -7.51 -17.91 1.21
N PHE A 60 -7.65 -17.36 2.40
CA PHE A 60 -8.64 -17.79 3.38
C PHE A 60 -9.69 -16.70 3.64
N THR A 61 -10.80 -17.11 4.24
CA THR A 61 -11.82 -16.19 4.77
C THR A 61 -12.24 -16.66 6.15
N TYR A 62 -12.42 -15.72 7.06
CA TYR A 62 -12.85 -15.97 8.44
C TYR A 62 -13.87 -14.91 8.86
N ALA A 63 -14.86 -15.28 9.65
CA ALA A 63 -15.79 -14.34 10.27
C ALA A 63 -15.81 -14.56 11.78
N GLY A 64 -15.86 -13.47 12.55
CA GLY A 64 -15.78 -13.54 14.00
C GLY A 64 -16.14 -12.24 14.70
N SER A 65 -15.93 -12.22 16.01
CA SER A 65 -16.11 -11.06 16.89
C SER A 65 -15.19 -11.21 18.11
N GLY A 66 -14.99 -10.14 18.89
CA GLY A 66 -14.15 -10.18 20.07
C GLY A 66 -12.66 -10.33 19.75
N ARG A 67 -11.91 -10.97 20.65
CA ARG A 67 -10.49 -11.26 20.47
C ARG A 67 -10.29 -12.61 19.78
N THR A 68 -9.61 -12.61 18.64
CA THR A 68 -9.31 -13.79 17.83
C THR A 68 -7.84 -13.82 17.46
N VAL A 69 -7.24 -15.01 17.47
CA VAL A 69 -5.90 -15.25 16.91
C VAL A 69 -6.03 -16.19 15.72
N LEU A 70 -5.58 -15.72 14.55
CA LEU A 70 -5.53 -16.50 13.32
C LEU A 70 -4.11 -16.98 13.09
N GLU A 71 -3.88 -18.29 13.16
CA GLU A 71 -2.59 -18.89 12.84
C GLU A 71 -2.42 -18.92 11.31
N LEU A 72 -1.56 -18.05 10.77
CA LEU A 72 -1.32 -17.92 9.33
C LEU A 72 -0.35 -19.00 8.81
N GLY A 73 0.42 -19.59 9.72
CA GLY A 73 1.46 -20.58 9.41
C GLY A 73 2.71 -19.93 8.82
N THR A 74 3.59 -20.78 8.29
CA THR A 74 4.82 -20.35 7.60
C THR A 74 4.48 -19.77 6.21
N PRO A 75 5.11 -18.67 5.78
CA PRO A 75 4.91 -18.14 4.44
C PRO A 75 5.31 -19.17 3.38
N PRO A 76 4.56 -19.32 2.28
CA PRO A 76 4.98 -20.16 1.16
C PRO A 76 6.24 -19.58 0.52
N GLN A 77 7.01 -20.44 -0.16
CA GLN A 77 8.24 -20.01 -0.84
C GLN A 77 7.98 -18.82 -1.78
N GLY A 78 8.74 -17.74 -1.59
CA GLY A 78 8.64 -16.51 -2.38
C GLY A 78 7.62 -15.49 -1.85
N ALA A 79 6.90 -15.79 -0.77
CA ALA A 79 6.08 -14.79 -0.10
C ALA A 79 6.97 -13.76 0.61
N THR A 80 6.68 -12.49 0.37
CA THR A 80 7.33 -11.34 1.00
C THR A 80 6.32 -10.51 1.78
N ASP A 81 5.03 -10.75 1.57
CA ASP A 81 3.96 -9.96 2.13
C ASP A 81 2.82 -10.85 2.62
N PHE A 82 2.17 -10.43 3.71
CA PHE A 82 0.86 -10.89 4.11
C PHE A 82 -0.15 -9.77 3.85
N ILE A 83 -1.21 -10.08 3.11
CA ILE A 83 -2.23 -9.13 2.71
C ILE A 83 -3.56 -9.61 3.28
N TYR A 84 -4.31 -8.69 3.90
CA TYR A 84 -5.67 -8.97 4.34
C TYR A 84 -6.61 -7.80 4.09
N ARG A 85 -7.88 -8.15 3.91
CA ARG A 85 -8.99 -7.21 3.85
C ARG A 85 -9.97 -7.55 4.93
N LEU A 86 -10.37 -6.52 5.68
CA LEU A 86 -11.35 -6.61 6.73
C LEU A 86 -12.62 -5.91 6.30
N ARG A 87 -13.76 -6.55 6.56
CA ARG A 87 -15.09 -6.00 6.39
C ARG A 87 -15.80 -5.95 7.73
N CYS A 88 -16.36 -4.79 8.05
CA CYS A 88 -17.22 -4.62 9.21
C CYS A 88 -18.59 -5.23 8.91
N LEU A 89 -19.12 -6.01 9.84
CA LEU A 89 -20.50 -6.52 9.79
C LEU A 89 -21.43 -5.72 10.72
N ASP A 90 -20.87 -5.12 11.78
CA ASP A 90 -21.54 -4.22 12.71
C ASP A 90 -20.69 -2.96 12.99
N ALA A 91 -21.29 -1.95 13.64
CA ALA A 91 -20.56 -0.78 14.13
C ALA A 91 -19.67 -1.13 15.34
N GLY A 92 -18.51 -0.49 15.43
CA GLY A 92 -17.54 -0.70 16.50
C GLY A 92 -16.11 -0.38 16.06
N THR A 93 -15.13 -0.96 16.74
CA THR A 93 -13.71 -0.76 16.46
C THR A 93 -13.02 -2.10 16.38
N ILE A 94 -12.15 -2.25 15.39
CA ILE A 94 -11.36 -3.45 15.16
C ILE A 94 -9.89 -3.06 15.13
N VAL A 95 -9.09 -3.71 15.96
CA VAL A 95 -7.64 -3.57 16.01
C VAL A 95 -7.03 -4.85 15.48
N THR A 96 -6.06 -4.74 14.59
CA THR A 96 -5.31 -5.87 14.03
C THR A 96 -3.83 -5.72 14.38
N THR A 97 -3.14 -6.83 14.61
CA THR A 97 -1.69 -6.84 14.90
C THR A 97 -1.09 -8.15 14.39
N LEU A 98 -0.04 -8.06 13.58
CA LEU A 98 0.70 -9.21 13.08
C LEU A 98 1.81 -9.57 14.07
N ASP A 99 1.89 -10.84 14.45
CA ASP A 99 2.88 -11.42 15.37
C ASP A 99 3.03 -10.70 16.73
N GLY A 100 1.99 -9.97 17.14
CA GLY A 100 2.03 -9.13 18.34
C GLY A 100 2.98 -7.92 18.24
N ASP A 101 3.49 -7.59 17.05
CA ASP A 101 4.33 -6.40 16.84
C ASP A 101 3.46 -5.14 16.73
N GLU A 102 3.53 -4.28 17.74
CA GLU A 102 2.78 -3.01 17.79
C GLU A 102 3.06 -2.08 16.60
N ARG A 103 4.19 -2.25 15.87
CA ARG A 103 4.46 -1.48 14.63
C ARG A 103 3.53 -1.87 13.48
N THR A 104 2.94 -3.06 13.54
CA THR A 104 1.98 -3.58 12.56
C THR A 104 0.53 -3.29 12.97
N ARG A 105 0.32 -2.54 14.06
CA ARG A 105 -0.99 -2.28 14.61
C ARG A 105 -1.85 -1.42 13.66
N GLY A 106 -2.94 -2.00 13.16
CA GLY A 106 -3.97 -1.31 12.41
C GLY A 106 -5.22 -1.05 13.26
N THR A 107 -5.87 0.10 13.10
CA THR A 107 -7.18 0.38 13.72
C THR A 107 -8.19 0.73 12.64
N THR A 108 -9.31 0.01 12.62
CA THR A 108 -10.46 0.26 11.76
C THR A 108 -11.64 0.66 12.63
N THR A 109 -12.22 1.82 12.37
CA THR A 109 -13.49 2.24 13.01
C THR A 109 -14.62 1.98 12.03
N CYS A 110 -15.62 1.23 12.49
CA CYS A 110 -16.82 0.89 11.77
C CYS A 110 -17.98 1.73 12.31
N ASP A 111 -18.55 2.62 11.53
CA ASP A 111 -19.85 3.22 11.84
C ASP A 111 -20.99 2.39 11.20
N SER A 112 -22.24 2.76 11.48
CA SER A 112 -23.42 2.06 10.94
C SER A 112 -23.48 2.10 9.41
N ASP A 113 -22.89 3.14 8.80
CA ASP A 113 -22.91 3.35 7.36
C ASP A 113 -21.81 2.52 6.69
N ALA A 114 -20.65 2.39 7.34
CA ALA A 114 -19.55 1.53 6.94
C ALA A 114 -20.00 0.07 6.88
N ALA A 115 -20.71 -0.44 7.89
CA ALA A 115 -21.24 -1.82 7.89
C ALA A 115 -22.15 -2.13 6.67
N SER A 116 -22.79 -1.11 6.10
CA SER A 116 -23.67 -1.26 4.93
C SER A 116 -22.93 -1.22 3.58
N SER A 117 -21.71 -0.71 3.54
CA SER A 117 -20.95 -0.57 2.29
C SER A 117 -20.14 -1.83 1.99
N ALA A 118 -20.11 -2.25 0.72
CA ALA A 118 -19.24 -3.34 0.26
C ALA A 118 -17.74 -3.06 0.52
N PHE A 119 -17.39 -1.80 0.73
CA PHE A 119 -16.04 -1.30 1.00
C PHE A 119 -15.78 -1.01 2.47
N GLY A 120 -16.80 -1.18 3.33
CA GLY A 120 -16.75 -0.80 4.72
C GLY A 120 -15.85 -1.71 5.53
N GLY A 121 -14.80 -1.12 6.07
CA GLY A 121 -13.79 -1.81 6.83
C GLY A 121 -12.40 -1.31 6.50
N GLY A 122 -11.41 -2.13 6.81
CA GLY A 122 -10.01 -1.81 6.68
C GLY A 122 -9.27 -2.91 5.96
N GLY A 123 -7.96 -2.89 6.07
CA GLY A 123 -7.08 -3.90 5.53
C GLY A 123 -5.66 -3.49 5.80
N GLY A 124 -4.74 -4.38 5.45
CA GLY A 124 -3.33 -4.08 5.54
C GLY A 124 -2.53 -5.02 4.66
N GLN A 125 -1.39 -4.51 4.25
CA GLN A 125 -0.31 -5.28 3.69
C GLN A 125 0.87 -5.14 4.66
N PHE A 126 1.40 -6.27 5.10
CA PHE A 126 2.55 -6.31 5.97
C PHE A 126 3.67 -7.05 5.27
N ARG A 127 4.85 -6.42 5.22
CA ARG A 127 6.04 -7.12 4.81
C ARG A 127 6.40 -8.15 5.87
N VAL A 128 6.56 -9.40 5.45
CA VAL A 128 7.01 -10.49 6.30
C VAL A 128 8.41 -10.90 5.90
N SER A 129 9.16 -11.43 6.87
CA SER A 129 10.52 -11.91 6.66
C SER A 129 10.74 -13.18 7.46
N GLY A 130 11.49 -14.11 6.89
CA GLY A 130 11.80 -15.38 7.52
C GLY A 130 10.82 -16.49 7.19
N ASP A 131 11.17 -17.70 7.63
CA ASP A 131 10.41 -18.95 7.38
C ASP A 131 9.68 -19.41 8.65
N GLU A 132 9.45 -18.51 9.61
CA GLU A 132 8.74 -18.81 10.85
C GLU A 132 7.23 -18.73 10.67
N ALA A 133 6.48 -19.32 11.59
CA ALA A 133 5.02 -19.26 11.54
C ALA A 133 4.54 -17.90 12.03
N HIS A 134 3.61 -17.29 11.30
CA HIS A 134 3.03 -16.01 11.65
C HIS A 134 1.60 -16.15 12.17
N SER A 135 1.14 -15.14 12.90
CA SER A 135 -0.22 -15.04 13.41
C SER A 135 -0.78 -13.63 13.27
N LEU A 136 -2.08 -13.52 12.96
CA LEU A 136 -2.81 -12.26 13.01
C LEU A 136 -3.72 -12.23 14.23
N THR A 137 -3.46 -11.32 15.15
CA THR A 137 -4.37 -11.03 16.27
C THR A 137 -5.38 -9.96 15.85
N ILE A 138 -6.65 -10.20 16.17
CA ILE A 138 -7.76 -9.28 15.93
C ILE A 138 -8.45 -9.04 17.27
N GLU A 139 -8.61 -7.79 17.67
CA GLU A 139 -9.40 -7.37 18.83
C GLU A 139 -10.55 -6.49 18.35
N SER A 140 -11.78 -6.95 18.56
CA SER A 140 -12.95 -6.30 17.98
C SER A 140 -14.08 -6.10 18.99
N SER A 141 -14.71 -4.91 18.96
CA SER A 141 -16.01 -4.65 19.56
C SER A 141 -17.20 -4.86 18.60
N ALA A 142 -16.93 -5.18 17.33
CA ALA A 142 -17.92 -5.44 16.27
C ALA A 142 -17.85 -6.89 15.74
N GLN A 143 -18.87 -7.31 15.00
CA GLN A 143 -18.75 -8.47 14.10
C GLN A 143 -17.94 -8.09 12.84
N TYR A 144 -17.14 -9.02 12.35
CA TYR A 144 -16.29 -8.79 11.17
C TYR A 144 -16.15 -10.04 10.30
N SER A 145 -15.78 -9.82 9.04
CA SER A 145 -15.21 -10.85 8.18
C SER A 145 -13.87 -10.41 7.63
N ILE A 146 -12.90 -11.31 7.55
CA ILE A 146 -11.56 -11.06 7.03
C ILE A 146 -11.26 -12.03 5.90
N TRP A 147 -10.71 -11.52 4.82
CA TRP A 147 -10.04 -12.28 3.77
C TRP A 147 -8.54 -12.06 3.91
N GLY A 148 -7.73 -13.10 3.74
CA GLY A 148 -6.27 -12.97 3.83
C GLY A 148 -5.53 -13.91 2.89
N THR A 149 -4.33 -13.50 2.47
CA THR A 149 -3.44 -14.30 1.63
C THR A 149 -1.98 -13.94 1.89
N TRP A 150 -1.10 -14.91 1.66
CA TRP A 150 0.30 -14.61 1.38
C TRP A 150 0.42 -14.01 -0.02
N ALA A 151 1.41 -13.16 -0.24
CA ALA A 151 1.69 -12.57 -1.54
C ALA A 151 3.19 -12.43 -1.77
N ALA A 152 3.58 -12.47 -3.05
CA ALA A 152 4.86 -11.96 -3.49
C ALA A 152 4.70 -10.50 -3.89
N GLU A 153 5.63 -9.67 -3.43
CA GLU A 153 5.84 -8.32 -3.94
C GLU A 153 6.04 -8.42 -5.46
N PRO A 154 5.37 -7.54 -6.23
CA PRO A 154 5.67 -7.46 -7.65
C PRO A 154 7.15 -7.13 -7.83
N ALA A 155 7.84 -7.90 -8.69
CA ALA A 155 9.20 -7.55 -9.06
C ALA A 155 9.20 -6.11 -9.59
N PRO A 156 10.17 -5.26 -9.18
CA PRO A 156 10.27 -3.92 -9.71
C PRO A 156 10.26 -3.93 -11.24
N PRO A 157 9.54 -3.01 -11.89
CA PRO A 157 9.50 -2.95 -13.34
C PRO A 157 10.93 -2.74 -13.88
N ILE A 158 11.31 -3.56 -14.86
CA ILE A 158 12.60 -3.39 -15.54
C ILE A 158 12.48 -2.16 -16.46
N PRO A 159 13.38 -1.17 -16.35
CA PRO A 159 13.38 0.00 -17.23
C PRO A 159 13.41 -0.40 -18.70
N SER A 160 12.69 0.35 -19.54
CA SER A 160 12.71 0.16 -20.99
C SER A 160 14.09 0.53 -21.55
N ALA A 161 14.47 -0.12 -22.65
CA ALA A 161 15.74 0.18 -23.31
C ALA A 161 15.86 1.66 -23.71
N ALA A 162 14.74 2.30 -24.04
CA ALA A 162 14.69 3.73 -24.33
C ALA A 162 14.94 4.60 -23.08
N GLN A 163 14.39 4.20 -21.91
CA GLN A 163 14.69 4.87 -20.65
C GLN A 163 16.18 4.73 -20.29
N THR A 164 16.75 3.52 -20.41
CA THR A 164 18.18 3.27 -20.18
C THR A 164 19.06 4.09 -21.12
N ALA A 165 18.68 4.23 -22.40
CA ALA A 165 19.43 5.01 -23.37
C ALA A 165 19.45 6.51 -23.05
N ALA A 166 18.32 7.07 -22.60
CA ALA A 166 18.21 8.47 -22.19
C ALA A 166 19.03 8.85 -20.95
N LEU A 167 19.59 7.85 -20.26
CA LEU A 167 20.45 8.04 -19.08
C LEU A 167 21.92 7.72 -19.37
N ALA A 168 22.24 7.27 -20.58
CA ALA A 168 23.55 6.68 -20.89
C ALA A 168 24.72 7.66 -20.83
N ASP A 169 24.47 8.95 -21.09
CA ASP A 169 25.46 10.02 -21.02
C ASP A 169 25.43 10.79 -19.68
N GLY A 170 24.52 10.42 -18.77
CA GLY A 170 24.36 11.03 -17.46
C GLY A 170 23.64 12.38 -17.46
N VAL A 171 23.08 12.84 -18.58
CA VAL A 171 22.36 14.11 -18.67
C VAL A 171 21.02 13.91 -19.37
N VAL A 172 19.92 14.10 -18.64
CA VAL A 172 18.59 14.09 -19.26
C VAL A 172 18.30 15.46 -19.87
N THR A 173 18.04 15.49 -21.17
CA THR A 173 17.56 16.70 -21.87
C THR A 173 16.04 16.86 -21.76
N ARG A 174 15.53 18.07 -22.04
CA ARG A 174 14.07 18.31 -22.03
C ARG A 174 13.34 17.42 -23.02
N GLU A 175 13.93 17.20 -24.19
CA GLU A 175 13.36 16.35 -25.23
C GLU A 175 13.25 14.89 -24.75
N GLU A 176 14.29 14.36 -24.12
CA GLU A 176 14.28 13.01 -23.53
C GLU A 176 13.27 12.88 -22.40
N TYR A 177 13.18 13.89 -21.53
CA TYR A 177 12.21 13.94 -20.43
C TYR A 177 10.77 13.88 -20.96
N VAL A 178 10.42 14.75 -21.91
CA VAL A 178 9.08 14.76 -22.54
C VAL A 178 8.82 13.46 -23.31
N THR A 179 9.80 12.94 -24.03
CA THR A 179 9.66 11.68 -24.77
C THR A 179 9.44 10.49 -23.83
N ALA A 180 10.12 10.46 -22.68
CA ALA A 180 9.91 9.45 -21.66
C ALA A 180 8.51 9.54 -21.03
N TYR A 181 8.05 10.75 -20.72
CA TYR A 181 6.68 10.99 -20.26
C TYR A 181 5.65 10.49 -21.27
N GLN A 182 5.85 10.76 -22.57
CA GLN A 182 4.94 10.30 -23.62
C GLN A 182 4.85 8.77 -23.68
N ARG A 183 5.96 8.04 -23.48
CA ARG A 183 5.93 6.57 -23.40
C ARG A 183 5.16 6.08 -22.17
N PHE A 184 5.34 6.72 -21.03
CA PHE A 184 4.56 6.45 -19.82
C PHE A 184 3.06 6.69 -20.05
N SER A 185 2.70 7.86 -20.59
CA SER A 185 1.32 8.21 -20.93
C SER A 185 0.69 7.24 -21.93
N ALA A 186 1.47 6.75 -22.91
CA ALA A 186 1.01 5.75 -23.87
C ALA A 186 0.78 4.39 -23.20
N CYS A 187 1.71 3.92 -22.37
CA CYS A 187 1.57 2.69 -21.58
C CYS A 187 0.30 2.73 -20.70
N MET A 188 0.08 3.85 -20.01
CA MET A 188 -1.10 4.07 -19.17
C MET A 188 -2.40 4.04 -19.98
N SER A 189 -2.40 4.68 -21.15
CA SER A 189 -3.56 4.65 -22.05
C SER A 189 -3.85 3.25 -22.60
N GLU A 190 -2.81 2.48 -22.95
CA GLU A 190 -2.94 1.09 -23.40
C GLU A 190 -3.48 0.17 -22.28
N ALA A 191 -3.09 0.43 -21.03
CA ALA A 191 -3.63 -0.25 -19.85
C ALA A 191 -5.07 0.15 -19.51
N GLY A 192 -5.66 1.13 -20.21
CA GLY A 192 -7.02 1.61 -19.96
C GLY A 192 -7.14 2.68 -18.87
N PHE A 193 -6.01 3.24 -18.43
CA PHE A 193 -5.94 4.24 -17.35
C PHE A 193 -5.23 5.53 -17.81
N PRO A 194 -5.78 6.31 -18.74
CA PRO A 194 -5.13 7.52 -19.23
C PRO A 194 -4.86 8.53 -18.09
N LEU A 195 -3.73 9.24 -18.17
CA LEU A 195 -3.35 10.27 -17.21
C LEU A 195 -4.26 11.51 -17.32
N ALA A 196 -4.47 12.19 -16.19
CA ALA A 196 -5.31 13.40 -16.10
C ALA A 196 -4.47 14.64 -15.74
N PHE A 197 -5.05 15.83 -15.95
CA PHE A 197 -4.47 17.13 -15.55
C PHE A 197 -3.03 17.34 -16.01
N VAL A 198 -2.73 16.98 -17.25
CA VAL A 198 -1.37 17.02 -17.81
C VAL A 198 -0.98 18.46 -18.17
N ASP A 199 0.10 18.97 -17.59
CA ASP A 199 0.77 20.22 -17.99
C ASP A 199 2.21 19.93 -18.43
N LEU A 200 2.43 20.01 -19.76
CA LEU A 200 3.73 19.80 -20.39
C LEU A 200 4.57 21.08 -20.50
N ASP A 201 4.03 22.24 -20.12
CA ASP A 201 4.74 23.52 -20.22
C ASP A 201 5.60 23.79 -18.97
N GLN A 202 5.32 23.11 -17.85
CA GLN A 202 6.12 23.18 -16.63
C GLN A 202 7.49 22.53 -16.78
N THR A 203 8.49 23.04 -16.06
CA THR A 203 9.82 22.43 -16.02
C THR A 203 9.74 20.99 -15.49
N VAL A 204 8.94 20.71 -14.47
CA VAL A 204 8.58 19.35 -14.05
C VAL A 204 7.17 19.08 -14.53
N ILE A 205 6.95 18.02 -15.32
CA ILE A 205 5.64 17.76 -15.90
C ILE A 205 4.64 17.42 -14.78
N GLU A 206 3.54 18.17 -14.72
CA GLU A 206 2.47 17.90 -13.77
C GLU A 206 1.42 16.98 -14.41
N TYR A 207 0.93 16.00 -13.64
CA TYR A 207 -0.10 15.06 -14.07
C TYR A 207 -0.74 14.38 -12.85
N SER A 208 -1.80 13.61 -13.06
CA SER A 208 -2.43 12.79 -12.03
C SER A 208 -2.77 11.39 -12.54
N THR A 209 -2.67 10.40 -11.66
CA THR A 209 -3.13 9.02 -11.85
C THR A 209 -4.47 8.81 -11.15
N THR A 210 -5.18 7.72 -11.46
CA THR A 210 -6.40 7.35 -10.74
C THR A 210 -6.09 6.33 -9.66
N GLN A 211 -6.89 6.29 -8.59
CA GLN A 211 -6.72 5.26 -7.56
C GLN A 211 -6.88 3.84 -8.13
N GLU A 212 -7.69 3.69 -9.17
CA GLU A 212 -7.93 2.42 -9.86
C GLU A 212 -6.65 1.94 -10.56
N SER A 213 -5.89 2.83 -11.20
CA SER A 213 -4.64 2.47 -11.88
C SER A 213 -3.51 2.12 -10.93
N GLU A 214 -3.49 2.71 -9.73
CA GLU A 214 -2.61 2.30 -8.64
C GLU A 214 -2.99 0.91 -8.11
N THR A 215 -4.29 0.67 -7.91
CA THR A 215 -4.81 -0.61 -7.39
C THR A 215 -4.59 -1.75 -8.38
N ASP A 216 -4.77 -1.51 -9.69
CA ASP A 216 -4.48 -2.48 -10.75
C ASP A 216 -2.97 -2.71 -10.96
N GLY A 217 -2.12 -1.81 -10.45
CA GLY A 217 -0.66 -1.86 -10.65
C GLY A 217 -0.20 -1.28 -11.99
N ALA A 218 -1.11 -0.84 -12.86
CA ALA A 218 -0.76 -0.20 -14.12
C ALA A 218 0.12 1.04 -13.95
N SER A 219 -0.20 1.90 -12.98
CA SER A 219 0.56 3.11 -12.68
C SER A 219 2.02 2.82 -12.32
N PRO A 220 2.34 2.07 -11.24
CA PRO A 220 3.73 1.79 -10.88
C PRO A 220 4.47 1.00 -11.96
N ARG A 221 3.81 0.06 -12.63
CA ARG A 221 4.41 -0.72 -13.72
C ARG A 221 4.80 0.14 -14.91
N CYS A 222 3.90 0.99 -15.40
CA CYS A 222 4.16 1.88 -16.53
C CYS A 222 5.15 2.99 -16.17
N TYR A 223 5.02 3.60 -14.99
CA TYR A 223 5.91 4.67 -14.53
C TYR A 223 7.34 4.16 -14.38
N GLY A 224 7.56 3.09 -13.62
CA GLY A 224 8.89 2.53 -13.41
C GLY A 224 9.55 2.01 -14.70
N ARG A 225 8.75 1.43 -15.61
CA ARG A 225 9.26 0.95 -16.90
C ARG A 225 9.65 2.08 -17.85
N GLU A 226 8.89 3.18 -17.92
CA GLU A 226 9.06 4.15 -19.00
C GLU A 226 9.66 5.50 -18.59
N PHE A 227 9.50 5.91 -17.33
CA PHE A 227 9.69 7.32 -16.95
C PHE A 227 10.42 7.56 -15.62
N GLU A 228 10.23 6.73 -14.60
CA GLU A 228 10.71 6.96 -13.21
C GLU A 228 12.15 7.47 -13.09
N GLN A 229 13.11 6.81 -13.73
CA GLN A 229 14.53 7.15 -13.60
C GLN A 229 14.88 8.43 -14.37
N VAL A 230 14.26 8.64 -15.52
CA VAL A 230 14.42 9.88 -16.31
C VAL A 230 13.79 11.06 -15.58
N ASP A 231 12.63 10.87 -14.97
CA ASP A 231 11.94 11.86 -14.16
C ASP A 231 12.74 12.22 -12.90
N GLY A 232 13.22 11.23 -12.15
CA GLY A 232 14.09 11.45 -11.00
C GLY A 232 15.36 12.23 -11.36
N ALA A 233 16.06 11.85 -12.43
CA ALA A 233 17.27 12.56 -12.88
C ALA A 233 16.96 14.00 -13.32
N TRP A 234 15.85 14.21 -14.05
CA TRP A 234 15.43 15.53 -14.49
C TRP A 234 15.04 16.44 -13.31
N GLN A 235 14.27 15.93 -12.35
CA GLN A 235 13.86 16.71 -11.17
C GLN A 235 15.05 17.11 -10.31
N VAL A 236 16.04 16.22 -10.10
CA VAL A 236 17.29 16.57 -9.39
C VAL A 236 18.05 17.67 -10.13
N ALA A 237 18.17 17.58 -11.45
CA ALA A 237 18.87 18.60 -12.25
C ALA A 237 18.14 19.95 -12.32
N ASN A 238 16.84 19.99 -11.99
CA ASN A 238 15.99 21.17 -12.07
C ASN A 238 15.35 21.56 -10.72
N GLU A 239 15.87 21.03 -9.61
CA GLU A 239 15.38 21.34 -8.26
C GLU A 239 15.37 22.87 -8.00
N ASP A 240 16.35 23.55 -8.58
CA ASP A 240 16.59 24.99 -8.43
C ASP A 240 15.60 25.88 -9.19
N THR A 241 14.88 25.32 -10.17
CA THR A 241 13.83 26.01 -10.94
C THR A 241 12.43 25.63 -10.49
N SER A 242 12.33 24.80 -9.44
CA SER A 242 11.05 24.44 -8.83
C SER A 242 10.31 25.67 -8.28
N TYR A 243 8.98 25.56 -8.18
CA TYR A 243 8.15 26.56 -7.51
C TYR A 243 8.67 26.89 -6.11
N THR A 244 9.07 25.87 -5.35
CA THR A 244 9.68 26.03 -4.02
C THR A 244 10.94 26.89 -4.06
N ALA A 245 11.86 26.62 -4.98
CA ALA A 245 13.07 27.41 -5.15
C ALA A 245 12.78 28.86 -5.57
N HIS A 246 11.73 29.07 -6.39
CA HIS A 246 11.26 30.40 -6.75
C HIS A 246 10.70 31.15 -5.55
N VAL A 247 9.79 30.54 -4.78
CA VAL A 247 9.19 31.12 -3.57
C VAL A 247 10.25 31.49 -2.53
N MET A 248 11.23 30.61 -2.30
CA MET A 248 12.36 30.91 -1.42
C MET A 248 13.22 32.06 -1.95
N GLY A 249 13.45 32.12 -3.27
CA GLY A 249 14.14 33.24 -3.91
C GLY A 249 13.43 34.58 -3.68
N GLU A 250 12.12 34.63 -3.91
CA GLU A 250 11.30 35.82 -3.65
C GLU A 250 11.32 36.21 -2.15
N CYS A 251 11.26 35.22 -1.26
CA CYS A 251 11.32 35.41 0.18
C CYS A 251 12.64 36.05 0.66
N LEU A 252 13.78 35.62 0.07
CA LEU A 252 15.10 36.20 0.30
C LEU A 252 15.19 37.62 -0.26
N LEU A 253 14.68 37.86 -1.47
CA LEU A 253 14.65 39.19 -2.10
C LEU A 253 13.85 40.18 -1.26
N ALA A 254 12.68 39.79 -0.75
CA ALA A 254 11.85 40.62 0.13
C ALA A 254 12.57 41.05 1.42
N ARG A 255 13.64 40.34 1.80
CA ARG A 255 14.48 40.62 2.98
C ARG A 255 15.81 41.28 2.61
N GLY A 256 15.98 41.68 1.35
CA GLY A 256 17.20 42.33 0.85
C GLY A 256 18.39 41.39 0.67
N ILE A 257 18.16 40.07 0.59
CA ILE A 257 19.18 39.06 0.37
C ILE A 257 19.12 38.61 -1.08
N ALA A 258 20.23 38.70 -1.82
CA ALA A 258 20.32 38.18 -3.18
C ALA A 258 20.26 36.64 -3.15
N PRO A 259 19.28 36.00 -3.81
CA PRO A 259 19.15 34.55 -3.77
C PRO A 259 20.32 33.86 -4.47
N ALA A 260 20.79 32.77 -3.87
CA ALA A 260 21.72 31.86 -4.51
C ALA A 260 21.06 31.09 -5.64
N SER A 261 21.88 30.51 -6.51
CA SER A 261 21.42 29.76 -7.69
C SER A 261 20.66 28.51 -7.32
N THR A 262 21.09 27.79 -6.28
CA THR A 262 20.51 26.47 -5.96
C THR A 262 19.48 26.51 -4.82
N LEU A 263 18.56 25.55 -4.75
CA LEU A 263 17.60 25.42 -3.66
C LEU A 263 18.32 25.18 -2.33
N ALA A 264 19.33 24.30 -2.32
CA ALA A 264 20.15 24.01 -1.15
C ALA A 264 20.84 25.27 -0.60
N GLU A 265 21.40 26.10 -1.48
CA GLU A 265 22.01 27.37 -1.07
C GLU A 265 20.96 28.40 -0.61
N LYS A 266 19.78 28.48 -1.26
CA LYS A 266 18.68 29.34 -0.79
C LYS A 266 18.21 28.93 0.61
N LEU A 267 18.11 27.63 0.90
CA LEU A 267 17.80 27.11 2.23
C LEU A 267 18.86 27.53 3.26
N ALA A 268 20.15 27.39 2.92
CA ALA A 268 21.24 27.83 3.78
C ALA A 268 21.20 29.36 4.02
N GLN A 269 20.81 30.16 3.02
CA GLN A 269 20.62 31.61 3.17
C GLN A 269 19.45 31.94 4.10
N LEU A 270 18.32 31.22 4.02
CA LEU A 270 17.18 31.38 4.92
C LEU A 270 17.56 31.04 6.37
N GLU A 271 18.26 29.92 6.58
CA GLU A 271 18.76 29.51 7.89
C GLU A 271 19.72 30.56 8.48
N ALA A 272 20.68 31.04 7.69
CA ALA A 272 21.63 32.07 8.11
C ALA A 272 20.94 33.41 8.45
N ALA A 273 19.79 33.70 7.82
CA ALA A 273 18.96 34.86 8.10
C ALA A 273 17.99 34.65 9.27
N GLY A 274 17.94 33.45 9.87
CA GLY A 274 17.00 33.10 10.93
C GLY A 274 15.54 33.05 10.45
N VAL A 275 15.31 32.74 9.18
CA VAL A 275 13.98 32.67 8.56
C VAL A 275 13.59 31.21 8.37
N SER A 276 12.41 30.82 8.84
CA SER A 276 11.88 29.49 8.57
C SER A 276 11.40 29.43 7.11
N PRO A 277 11.70 28.35 6.36
CA PRO A 277 11.09 28.12 5.04
C PRO A 277 9.56 28.19 5.02
N MET A 278 8.91 27.88 6.15
CA MET A 278 7.45 27.97 6.29
C MET A 278 6.94 29.42 6.29
N ASP A 279 7.78 30.39 6.61
CA ASP A 279 7.42 31.82 6.59
C ASP A 279 7.45 32.43 5.18
N CYS A 280 7.84 31.63 4.17
CA CYS A 280 7.93 32.04 2.78
C CYS A 280 6.71 31.62 1.94
N GLN A 281 5.80 30.80 2.49
CA GLN A 281 4.61 30.28 1.81
C GLN A 281 3.38 31.18 2.00
#